data_AF-E6U0P4-F1
#
_entry.id   AF-E6U0P4-F1
#
_cell.length_a   1.000
_cell.length_b   1.000
_cell.length_c   1.000
_cell.angle_alpha   90.00
_cell.angle_beta   90.00
_cell.angle_gamma   90.00
#
_symmetry.space_group_name_H-M   'P 1'
#
loop_
_entity.id
_entity.type
_entity.pdbx_description
1 polymer ?
#
loop_
_entity_poly.entity_id
_entity_poly.type
_entity_poly.pdbx_seq_one_letter_code
_entity_poly.pdbx_strand_id
1 'polypeptide(L)'
;MSIPTDVASLQIMAEVYKKKNLQDILEKTVHSLVEQVPYIHWAGVYFYENEKEVRLMASSDDENDLAWESNSELKFPIKSSDEDNIGVLIVRTREAIAFDITDVSTLETIAAAIGETGFAN
;
A
#
# COMPACT_ATOMS: atom_id res chain seq x y z
N MET A 1 7.74 -17.91 -12.99
CA MET A 1 7.90 -17.79 -11.53
C MET A 1 9.20 -17.04 -11.29
N SER A 2 9.10 -15.79 -10.86
CA SER A 2 10.25 -14.93 -10.63
C SER A 2 10.63 -15.04 -9.17
N ILE A 3 11.80 -15.63 -8.91
CA ILE A 3 12.42 -15.83 -7.58
C ILE A 3 12.35 -14.58 -6.66
N PRO A 4 12.45 -13.33 -7.14
CA PRO A 4 12.34 -12.14 -6.31
C PRO A 4 10.95 -11.94 -5.67
N THR A 5 9.88 -12.29 -6.39
CA THR A 5 8.49 -12.10 -5.94
C THR A 5 8.16 -13.03 -4.78
N ASP A 6 8.70 -14.25 -4.81
CA ASP A 6 8.53 -15.25 -3.75
C ASP A 6 9.26 -14.83 -2.46
N VAL A 7 10.44 -14.21 -2.61
CA VAL A 7 11.22 -13.70 -1.47
C VAL A 7 10.55 -12.48 -0.83
N ALA A 8 10.02 -11.55 -1.63
CA ALA A 8 9.27 -10.41 -1.11
C ALA A 8 8.02 -10.85 -0.34
N SER A 9 7.27 -11.81 -0.91
CA SER A 9 6.07 -12.38 -0.29
C SER A 9 6.40 -13.05 1.06
N LEU A 10 7.49 -13.83 1.13
CA LEU A 10 7.91 -14.48 2.38
C LEU A 10 8.35 -13.46 3.45
N GLN A 11 9.02 -12.38 3.07
CA GLN A 11 9.44 -11.34 4.01
C GLN A 11 8.26 -10.57 4.58
N ILE A 12 7.28 -10.24 3.74
CA ILE A 12 6.05 -9.56 4.14
C ILE A 12 5.25 -10.46 5.10
N MET A 13 5.05 -11.73 4.73
CA MET A 13 4.34 -12.69 5.59
C MET A 13 5.06 -12.94 6.92
N ALA A 14 6.40 -13.04 6.90
CA ALA A 14 7.18 -13.21 8.13
C ALA A 14 7.10 -12.01 9.08
N GLU A 15 6.77 -10.82 8.58
CA GLU A 15 6.58 -9.62 9.39
C GLU A 15 5.16 -9.48 9.93
N VAL A 16 4.17 -9.88 9.12
CA VAL A 16 2.77 -10.06 9.53
C VAL A 16 2.68 -11.04 10.72
N TYR A 17 3.33 -12.20 10.64
CA TYR A 17 3.31 -13.20 11.71
C TYR A 17 4.07 -12.81 12.99
N LYS A 18 4.91 -11.76 12.96
CA LYS A 18 5.76 -11.36 14.10
C LYS A 18 5.12 -10.36 15.07
N LYS A 19 3.84 -9.98 14.91
CA LYS A 19 3.19 -8.94 15.75
C LYS A 19 4.00 -7.64 15.83
N LYS A 20 4.56 -7.18 14.71
CA LYS A 20 5.16 -5.83 14.64
C LYS A 20 4.05 -4.78 14.74
N ASN A 21 4.43 -3.56 15.14
CA ASN A 21 3.52 -2.41 15.15
C ASN A 21 2.96 -2.24 13.74
N LEU A 22 1.64 -2.07 13.60
CA LEU A 22 0.99 -1.83 12.31
C LEU A 22 1.69 -0.70 11.53
N GLN A 23 2.14 0.33 12.24
CA GLN A 23 2.95 1.41 11.67
C GLN A 23 4.18 0.88 10.89
N ASP A 24 4.95 -0.04 11.46
CA ASP A 24 6.17 -0.56 10.81
C ASP A 24 5.84 -1.33 9.53
N ILE A 25 4.70 -2.03 9.50
CA ILE A 25 4.22 -2.76 8.32
C ILE A 25 3.84 -1.77 7.23
N LEU A 26 3.10 -0.72 7.58
CA LEU A 26 2.68 0.31 6.64
C LEU A 26 3.87 1.06 6.05
N GLU A 27 4.81 1.50 6.91
CA GLU A 27 6.05 2.18 6.50
C GLU A 27 6.85 1.32 5.53
N LYS A 28 7.10 0.06 5.89
CA LYS A 28 7.88 -0.81 5.02
C LYS A 28 7.17 -1.08 3.70
N THR A 29 5.84 -1.18 3.70
CA THR A 29 5.06 -1.41 2.49
C THR A 29 5.21 -0.25 1.50
N VAL A 30 4.99 0.99 1.94
CA VAL A 30 5.06 2.16 1.04
C VAL A 30 6.48 2.37 0.49
N HIS A 31 7.52 2.16 1.31
CA HIS A 31 8.91 2.25 0.86
C HIS A 31 9.26 1.11 -0.11
N SER A 32 8.84 -0.13 0.17
CA SER A 32 9.11 -1.28 -0.71
C SER A 32 8.45 -1.11 -2.07
N LEU A 33 7.25 -0.52 -2.13
CA LEU A 33 6.57 -0.26 -3.41
C LEU A 33 7.39 0.68 -4.29
N VAL A 34 7.92 1.78 -3.74
CA VAL A 34 8.75 2.73 -4.50
C VAL A 34 10.14 2.16 -4.82
N GLU A 35 10.76 1.44 -3.89
CA GLU A 35 12.10 0.87 -4.08
C GLU A 35 12.13 -0.30 -5.10
N GLN A 36 11.06 -1.11 -5.15
CA GLN A 36 11.05 -2.34 -5.92
C GLN A 36 10.27 -2.24 -7.23
N VAL A 37 9.38 -1.26 -7.37
CA VAL A 37 8.55 -1.08 -8.57
C VAL A 37 8.95 0.24 -9.26
N PRO A 38 9.81 0.20 -10.29
CA PRO A 38 10.48 1.40 -10.83
C PRO A 38 9.54 2.51 -11.33
N TYR A 39 8.31 2.16 -11.73
CA TYR A 39 7.31 3.10 -12.21
C TYR A 39 6.41 3.64 -11.10
N ILE A 40 6.45 3.12 -9.87
CA ILE A 40 5.78 3.71 -8.72
C ILE A 40 6.71 4.75 -8.13
N HIS A 41 6.29 6.02 -8.18
CA HIS A 41 7.10 7.14 -7.75
C HIS A 41 6.72 7.64 -6.35
N TRP A 42 5.52 7.32 -5.89
CA TRP A 42 5.08 7.58 -4.52
C TRP A 42 3.99 6.58 -4.11
N ALA A 43 3.97 6.21 -2.84
CA ALA A 43 2.93 5.41 -2.23
C ALA A 43 2.55 5.96 -0.85
N GLY A 44 1.28 5.82 -0.48
CA GLY A 44 0.79 6.25 0.83
C GLY A 44 -0.43 5.45 1.28
N VAL A 45 -0.56 5.29 2.58
CA VAL A 45 -1.71 4.61 3.22
C VAL A 45 -2.45 5.60 4.10
N TYR A 46 -3.76 5.71 3.90
CA TYR A 46 -4.65 6.53 4.71
C TYR A 46 -5.69 5.67 5.39
N PHE A 47 -6.00 5.95 6.65
CA PHE A 47 -7.13 5.35 7.37
C PHE A 47 -8.24 6.37 7.61
N TYR A 48 -9.48 5.88 7.62
CA TYR A 48 -10.64 6.66 8.01
C TYR A 48 -10.75 6.66 9.54
N GLU A 49 -10.64 7.82 10.18
CA GLU A 49 -10.87 7.92 11.64
C GLU A 49 -12.37 8.09 11.94
N ASN A 50 -13.13 8.71 11.03
CA ASN A 50 -14.59 8.91 11.05
C ASN A 50 -15.10 9.10 9.60
N GLU A 51 -16.41 9.25 9.39
CA GLU A 51 -17.03 9.44 8.04
C GLU A 51 -16.46 10.61 7.22
N LYS A 52 -15.72 11.55 7.82
CA LYS A 52 -15.22 12.77 7.17
C LYS A 52 -13.72 12.99 7.29
N GLU A 53 -13.02 12.19 8.08
CA GLU A 53 -11.61 12.42 8.40
C GLU A 53 -10.75 11.25 7.92
N VAL A 54 -9.77 11.59 7.09
CA VAL A 54 -8.72 10.70 6.61
C VAL A 54 -7.40 11.10 7.26
N ARG A 55 -6.71 10.11 7.81
CA ARG A 55 -5.38 10.29 8.40
C ARG A 55 -4.35 9.55 7.57
N LEU A 56 -3.27 10.24 7.20
CA LEU A 56 -2.09 9.61 6.62
C LEU A 56 -1.42 8.76 7.69
N MET A 57 -1.29 7.47 7.42
CA MET A 57 -0.68 6.49 8.31
C MET A 57 0.77 6.21 7.94
N ALA A 58 1.10 6.15 6.65
CA ALA A 58 2.48 6.00 6.18
C ALA A 58 2.61 6.58 4.77
N SER A 59 3.78 7.09 4.42
CA SER A 59 4.10 7.58 3.08
C SER A 59 5.53 7.23 2.69
N SER A 60 5.80 7.08 1.39
CA SER A 60 7.16 6.89 0.89
C SER A 60 7.98 8.18 0.85
N ASP A 61 7.32 9.34 0.90
CA ASP A 61 7.91 10.68 0.94
C ASP A 61 6.90 11.63 1.59
N ASP A 62 7.22 12.10 2.79
CA ASP A 62 6.36 12.98 3.60
C ASP A 62 6.35 14.43 3.11
N GLU A 63 7.39 14.84 2.37
CA GLU A 63 7.54 16.21 1.87
C GLU A 63 6.89 16.38 0.49
N ASN A 64 6.91 15.33 -0.34
CA ASN A 64 6.41 15.37 -1.70
C ASN A 64 5.53 14.16 -2.05
N ASP A 65 4.21 14.38 -1.98
CA ASP A 65 3.23 13.34 -2.30
C ASP A 65 2.97 13.15 -3.81
N LEU A 66 3.64 13.92 -4.67
CA LEU A 66 3.46 13.93 -6.12
C LEU A 66 2.06 14.27 -6.63
N ALA A 67 1.15 14.82 -5.81
CA ALA A 67 -0.22 15.10 -6.25
C ALA A 67 -0.32 16.02 -7.47
N TRP A 68 0.64 16.94 -7.64
CA TRP A 68 0.70 17.86 -8.79
C TRP A 68 1.53 17.34 -9.97
N GLU A 69 2.48 16.43 -9.72
CA GLU A 69 3.42 15.93 -10.73
C GLU A 69 3.02 14.56 -11.29
N SER A 70 2.10 13.85 -10.63
CA SER A 70 1.65 12.53 -11.04
C SER A 70 0.82 12.62 -12.31
N ASN A 71 1.13 11.75 -13.27
CA ASN A 71 0.35 11.56 -14.48
C ASN A 71 -0.69 10.44 -14.35
N SER A 72 -0.55 9.56 -13.35
CA SER A 72 -1.53 8.54 -13.02
C SER A 72 -1.51 8.21 -11.52
N GLU A 73 -2.68 7.80 -11.00
CA GLU A 73 -2.92 7.44 -9.61
C GLU A 73 -3.85 6.23 -9.56
N LEU A 74 -3.55 5.25 -8.70
CA LEU A 74 -4.46 4.17 -8.36
C LEU A 74 -4.77 4.18 -6.86
N LYS A 75 -6.01 3.81 -6.54
CA LYS A 75 -6.53 3.75 -5.17
C LYS A 75 -7.11 2.37 -4.90
N PHE A 76 -6.62 1.73 -3.86
CA PHE A 76 -7.04 0.41 -3.44
C PHE A 76 -7.66 0.50 -2.05
N PRO A 77 -8.97 0.23 -1.90
CA PRO A 77 -9.61 0.28 -0.60
C PRO A 77 -9.02 -0.79 0.31
N ILE A 78 -8.74 -0.41 1.55
CA ILE A 78 -8.33 -1.32 2.61
C ILE A 78 -9.59 -1.66 3.38
N LYS A 79 -9.94 -2.95 3.42
CA LYS A 79 -11.15 -3.45 4.06
C LYS A 79 -10.82 -4.28 5.29
N SER A 80 -11.63 -4.17 6.34
CA SER A 80 -11.55 -5.06 7.50
C SER A 80 -12.07 -6.45 7.15
N SER A 81 -11.94 -7.39 8.09
CA SER A 81 -12.56 -8.72 7.99
C SER A 81 -14.08 -8.71 7.85
N ASP A 82 -14.72 -7.62 8.29
CA ASP A 82 -16.18 -7.41 8.20
C ASP A 82 -16.58 -6.70 6.89
N GLU A 83 -15.64 -6.59 5.94
CA GLU A 83 -15.76 -5.87 4.65
C GLU A 83 -15.96 -4.34 4.74
N ASP A 84 -15.86 -3.78 5.95
CA ASP A 84 -15.91 -2.32 6.15
C ASP A 84 -14.69 -1.66 5.52
N ASN A 85 -14.90 -0.58 4.77
CA ASN A 85 -13.81 0.20 4.19
C ASN A 85 -13.18 1.08 5.28
N ILE A 86 -11.96 0.73 5.69
CA ILE A 86 -11.24 1.36 6.81
C ILE A 86 -10.09 2.24 6.36
N GLY A 87 -9.73 2.20 5.08
CA GLY A 87 -8.68 3.04 4.53
C GLY A 87 -8.47 2.89 3.03
N VAL A 88 -7.38 3.46 2.55
CA VAL A 88 -6.99 3.39 1.14
C VAL A 88 -5.47 3.38 1.00
N LEU A 89 -4.97 2.47 0.18
CA LEU A 89 -3.61 2.51 -0.37
C LEU A 89 -3.66 3.32 -1.67
N ILE A 90 -2.81 4.33 -1.77
CA ILE A 90 -2.66 5.18 -2.95
C ILE A 90 -1.25 4.95 -3.51
N VAL A 91 -1.16 4.77 -4.81
CA VAL A 91 0.12 4.79 -5.55
C VAL A 91 0.05 5.82 -6.67
N ARG A 92 1.16 6.52 -6.90
CA ARG A 92 1.29 7.57 -7.90
C ARG A 92 2.50 7.33 -8.77
N THR A 93 2.37 7.75 -10.03
CA THR A 93 3.44 7.65 -11.01
C THR A 93 3.53 8.91 -11.87
N ARG A 94 4.76 9.24 -12.29
CA ARG A 94 5.02 10.27 -13.29
C ARG A 94 4.86 9.74 -14.72
N GLU A 95 4.64 8.45 -14.91
CA GLU A 95 4.42 7.84 -16.22
C GLU A 95 2.94 7.89 -16.62
N ALA A 96 2.66 8.22 -17.89
CA ALA A 96 1.28 8.37 -18.37
C ALA A 96 0.53 7.03 -18.53
N ILE A 97 1.26 5.92 -18.75
CA ILE A 97 0.71 4.57 -18.92
C ILE A 97 1.66 3.61 -18.21
N ALA A 98 1.49 3.45 -16.90
CA ALA A 98 2.43 2.68 -16.07
C ALA A 98 1.84 1.39 -15.50
N PHE A 99 0.54 1.37 -15.20
CA PHE A 99 -0.10 0.25 -14.50
C PHE A 99 -0.78 -0.71 -15.46
N ASP A 100 -0.46 -1.99 -15.33
CA ASP A 100 -1.14 -3.09 -16.02
C ASP A 100 -2.10 -3.86 -15.09
N ILE A 101 -2.79 -4.87 -15.64
CA ILE A 101 -3.76 -5.69 -14.88
C ILE A 101 -3.08 -6.46 -13.74
N THR A 102 -1.82 -6.85 -13.92
CA THR A 102 -1.03 -7.56 -12.91
C THR A 102 -0.73 -6.63 -11.74
N ASP A 103 -0.38 -5.38 -12.00
CA ASP A 103 -0.17 -4.35 -10.97
C ASP A 103 -1.43 -4.14 -10.14
N VAL A 104 -2.57 -4.00 -10.81
CA VAL A 104 -3.87 -3.84 -10.16
C VAL A 104 -4.13 -5.00 -9.20
N SER A 105 -3.99 -6.25 -9.67
CA SER A 105 -4.23 -7.43 -8.82
C SER A 105 -3.25 -7.55 -7.64
N THR A 106 -2.00 -7.13 -7.84
CA THR A 106 -0.95 -7.20 -6.81
C THR A 106 -1.20 -6.16 -5.73
N LEU A 107 -1.48 -4.91 -6.12
CA LEU A 107 -1.76 -3.81 -5.20
C LEU A 107 -3.08 -4.02 -4.44
N GLU A 108 -4.08 -4.62 -5.08
CA GLU A 108 -5.32 -5.05 -4.42
C GLU A 108 -5.04 -6.12 -3.34
N THR A 109 -4.17 -7.10 -3.64
CA THR A 109 -3.77 -8.13 -2.68
C THR A 109 -3.02 -7.52 -1.49
N ILE A 110 -2.14 -6.54 -1.73
CA ILE A 110 -1.44 -5.82 -0.66
C ILE A 110 -2.42 -5.06 0.23
N ALA A 111 -3.37 -4.33 -0.37
CA ALA A 111 -4.39 -3.59 0.37
C ALA A 111 -5.27 -4.52 1.24
N ALA A 112 -5.64 -5.68 0.71
CA ALA A 112 -6.38 -6.71 1.45
C ALA A 112 -5.56 -7.25 2.65
N ALA A 113 -4.28 -7.59 2.44
CA ALA A 113 -3.40 -8.11 3.49
C ALA A 113 -3.18 -7.10 4.63
N ILE A 114 -3.09 -5.81 4.31
CA ILE A 114 -3.03 -4.73 5.31
C ILE A 114 -4.30 -4.72 6.17
N GLY A 115 -5.47 -4.84 5.54
CA GLY A 115 -6.76 -4.85 6.22
C GLY A 115 -6.94 -6.05 7.16
N GLU A 116 -6.56 -7.24 6.71
CA GLU A 116 -6.56 -8.45 7.54
C GLU A 116 -5.60 -8.34 8.74
N THR A 117 -4.38 -7.82 8.51
CA THR A 117 -3.35 -7.79 9.56
C THR A 117 -3.59 -6.69 10.59
N GLY A 118 -4.09 -5.53 10.17
CA GLY A 118 -4.28 -4.38 11.05
C GLY A 118 -5.45 -4.52 12.02
N PHE A 119 -6.43 -5.36 11.70
CA PHE A 119 -7.71 -5.44 12.40
C PHE A 119 -8.17 -6.87 12.75
N ALA A 120 -7.29 -7.87 12.60
CA ALA A 120 -7.52 -9.19 13.18
C ALA A 120 -7.46 -9.11 14.73
N ASN A 121 -8.60 -9.36 15.38
CA ASN A 121 -8.74 -9.49 16.83
C ASN A 121 -7.86 -10.60 17.43
#